data_AF-A0A0T9QC87-F1
#
_entry.id   AF-A0A0T9QC87-F1
#
_cell.length_a   1.000
_cell.length_b   1.000
_cell.length_c   1.000
_cell.angle_alpha   90.00
_cell.angle_beta   90.00
_cell.angle_gamma   90.00
#
_symmetry.space_group_name_H-M   'P 1'
#
loop_
_entity.id
_entity.type
_entity.pdbx_description
1 polymer ?
#
loop_
_entity_poly.entity_id
_entity_poly.type
_entity_poly.pdbx_seq_one_letter_code
_entity_poly.pdbx_strand_id
1 'polypeptide(L)'
;MVSRSMTIYSKLEIKITYDLGEGNQVYTETLMPEVNRFRFSEWFSFNNQSPPEFIVLDDGDFIRSLYIKRVTIRRFKKCADGDCPDQYEDYLS
;
A
#
# COMPACT_ATOMS: atom_id res chain seq x y z
N MET A 1 -30.65 7.71 13.01
CA MET A 1 -29.30 8.19 12.67
C MET A 1 -28.45 6.98 12.38
N VAL A 2 -28.01 6.80 11.12
CA VAL A 2 -27.06 5.73 10.80
C VAL A 2 -25.72 6.16 11.41
N SER A 3 -25.34 5.54 12.52
CA SER A 3 -24.00 5.71 13.07
C SER A 3 -23.04 5.17 12.00
N ARG A 4 -22.35 6.05 11.28
CA ARG A 4 -21.24 5.65 10.42
C ARG A 4 -20.17 5.10 11.36
N SER A 5 -20.09 3.78 11.48
CA SER A 5 -18.97 3.12 12.13
C SER A 5 -17.69 3.63 11.46
N MET A 6 -16.88 4.39 12.19
CA MET A 6 -15.54 4.76 11.71
C MET A 6 -14.73 3.46 11.59
N THR A 7 -14.39 3.06 10.38
CA THR A 7 -13.46 1.95 10.15
C THR A 7 -12.08 2.40 10.61
N ILE A 8 -11.55 1.76 11.66
CA ILE A 8 -10.19 1.99 12.14
C ILE A 8 -9.27 1.01 11.40
N TYR A 9 -8.51 1.51 10.43
CA TYR A 9 -7.48 0.72 9.76
C TYR A 9 -6.29 0.52 10.70
N SER A 10 -5.75 -0.70 10.72
CA SER A 10 -4.66 -1.11 11.60
C SER A 10 -3.37 -1.45 10.85
N LYS A 11 -3.45 -1.82 9.58
CA LYS A 11 -2.29 -2.28 8.82
C LYS A 11 -2.51 -2.15 7.32
N LEU A 12 -1.46 -1.79 6.59
CA LEU A 12 -1.37 -1.98 5.14
C LEU A 12 -0.28 -3.00 4.85
N GLU A 13 -0.57 -3.97 3.98
CA GLU A 13 0.44 -4.79 3.32
C GLU A 13 0.55 -4.32 1.87
N ILE A 14 1.74 -3.89 1.48
CA ILE A 14 2.04 -3.34 0.16
C ILE A 14 2.98 -4.31 -0.53
N LYS A 15 2.70 -4.61 -1.80
CA LYS A 15 3.58 -5.39 -2.66
C LYS A 15 3.72 -4.68 -4.00
N ILE A 16 4.96 -4.41 -4.40
CA ILE A 16 5.29 -3.75 -5.66
C ILE A 16 6.11 -4.73 -6.49
N THR A 17 5.65 -5.00 -7.71
CA THR A 17 6.42 -5.75 -8.71
C THR A 17 6.92 -4.77 -9.75
N TYR A 18 8.23 -4.77 -10.02
CA TYR A 18 8.87 -3.84 -10.94
C TYR A 18 10.01 -4.52 -11.71
N ASP A 19 10.48 -3.89 -12.79
CA ASP A 19 11.56 -4.43 -13.64
C ASP A 19 12.44 -3.30 -14.16
N LEU A 20 13.71 -3.29 -13.74
CA LEU A 20 14.72 -2.31 -14.13
C LEU A 20 15.59 -2.79 -15.31
N GLY A 21 15.21 -3.87 -15.98
CA GLY A 21 16.00 -4.50 -17.05
C GLY A 21 16.78 -5.75 -16.59
N GLU A 22 16.66 -6.12 -15.32
CA GLU A 22 17.27 -7.32 -14.72
C GLU A 22 16.24 -8.43 -14.44
N GLY A 23 14.99 -8.22 -14.86
CA GLY A 23 13.86 -9.12 -14.59
C GLY A 23 12.96 -8.63 -13.47
N ASN A 24 11.93 -9.41 -13.16
CA ASN A 24 10.92 -9.04 -12.17
C ASN A 24 11.50 -9.06 -10.75
N GLN A 25 11.49 -7.90 -10.12
CA GLN A 25 11.79 -7.70 -8.70
C GLN A 25 10.50 -7.48 -7.94
N VAL A 26 10.48 -7.88 -6.67
CA VAL A 26 9.33 -7.77 -5.78
C VAL A 26 9.75 -7.11 -4.48
N TYR A 27 9.18 -5.95 -4.22
CA TYR A 27 9.27 -5.27 -2.94
C TYR A 27 8.00 -5.52 -2.13
N THR A 28 8.14 -5.75 -0.82
CA THR A 28 7.02 -5.94 0.09
C THR A 28 7.24 -5.15 1.36
N GLU A 29 6.20 -4.46 1.83
CA GLU A 29 6.24 -3.67 3.04
C GLU A 29 4.97 -3.82 3.85
N THR A 30 5.11 -3.73 5.18
CA THR A 30 3.99 -3.68 6.11
C THR A 30 4.01 -2.36 6.87
N LEU A 31 3.00 -1.52 6.68
CA LEU A 31 2.87 -0.23 7.36
C LEU A 31 1.84 -0.33 8.49
N MET A 32 2.28 0.01 9.70
CA MET A 32 1.39 0.23 10.84
C MET A 32 1.12 1.74 10.98
N PRO A 33 -0.14 2.18 11.15
CA PRO A 33 -0.50 3.60 11.20
C PRO A 33 0.12 4.30 12.42
N GLU A 34 0.36 3.57 13.51
CA GLU A 34 0.96 4.10 14.75
C GLU A 34 2.46 4.36 14.60
N VAL A 35 3.15 3.65 13.70
CA VAL A 35 4.60 3.76 13.47
C VAL A 35 4.90 4.61 12.23
N ASN A 36 4.17 4.40 11.15
CA ASN A 36 4.43 4.96 9.83
C ASN A 36 3.33 5.92 9.36
N ARG A 37 2.80 6.77 10.25
CA ARG A 37 1.58 7.58 10.00
C ARG A 37 1.54 8.30 8.64
N PHE A 38 2.64 8.93 8.22
CA PHE A 38 2.71 9.65 6.95
C PHE A 38 2.67 8.72 5.74
N ARG A 39 3.61 7.75 5.66
CA ARG A 39 3.65 6.76 4.56
C ARG A 39 2.38 5.91 4.51
N PHE A 40 1.82 5.57 5.68
CA PHE A 40 0.54 4.88 5.78
C PHE A 40 -0.56 5.69 5.07
N SER A 41 -0.67 6.99 5.34
CA SER A 41 -1.71 7.83 4.74
C SER A 41 -1.53 7.96 3.22
N GLU A 42 -0.29 8.11 2.77
CA GLU A 42 0.07 8.17 1.35
C GLU A 42 -0.40 6.91 0.61
N TRP A 43 0.04 5.73 1.07
CA TRP A 43 -0.33 4.44 0.48
C TRP A 43 -1.81 4.12 0.65
N PHE A 44 -2.43 4.54 1.74
CA PHE A 44 -3.86 4.37 1.95
C PHE A 44 -4.68 5.08 0.86
N SER A 45 -4.25 6.29 0.48
CA SER A 45 -4.85 7.13 -0.55
C SER A 45 -4.31 6.88 -1.97
N PHE A 46 -3.47 5.85 -2.17
CA PHE A 46 -2.80 5.60 -3.44
C PHE A 46 -3.83 5.49 -4.59
N ASN A 47 -3.63 6.31 -5.62
CA ASN A 47 -4.49 6.35 -6.79
C ASN A 47 -3.74 5.88 -8.03
N ASN A 48 -4.12 4.73 -8.55
CA ASN A 48 -3.48 4.14 -9.72
C ASN A 48 -3.79 4.83 -11.06
N GLN A 49 -4.82 5.67 -11.12
CA GLN A 49 -5.07 6.46 -12.34
C GLN A 49 -4.08 7.62 -12.49
N SER A 50 -3.40 7.99 -11.40
CA SER A 50 -2.38 9.03 -11.38
C SER A 50 -1.30 8.65 -10.36
N PRO A 51 -0.52 7.58 -10.62
CA PRO A 51 0.55 7.19 -9.72
C PRO A 51 1.59 8.31 -9.65
N PRO A 52 2.26 8.50 -8.50
CA PRO A 52 3.37 9.45 -8.40
C PRO A 52 4.47 9.08 -9.39
N GLU A 53 5.33 10.02 -9.80
CA GLU A 53 6.44 9.72 -10.72
C GLU A 53 7.46 8.73 -10.11
N PHE A 54 7.66 8.83 -8.80
CA PHE A 54 8.57 8.00 -8.01
C PHE A 54 7.83 7.41 -6.81
N ILE A 55 8.12 6.16 -6.50
CA ILE A 55 7.72 5.51 -5.25
C ILE A 55 8.95 5.36 -4.37
N VAL A 56 8.89 5.92 -3.16
CA VAL A 56 9.99 5.86 -2.18
C VAL A 56 9.81 4.62 -1.29
N LEU A 57 10.85 3.79 -1.25
CA LEU A 57 10.94 2.58 -0.43
C LEU A 57 11.36 2.93 1.00
N ASP A 58 11.34 1.94 1.89
CA ASP A 58 11.66 2.13 3.31
C ASP A 58 13.14 2.36 3.61
N ASP A 59 14.03 1.85 2.75
CA ASP A 59 15.48 2.03 2.80
C ASP A 59 15.97 3.37 2.21
N GLY A 60 15.04 4.21 1.72
CA GLY A 60 15.35 5.49 1.07
C GLY A 60 15.66 5.36 -0.42
N ASP A 61 15.60 4.15 -0.98
CA ASP A 61 15.68 3.95 -2.42
C ASP A 61 14.35 4.34 -3.10
N PHE A 62 14.37 4.52 -4.41
CA PHE A 62 13.17 4.91 -5.15
C PHE A 62 13.02 4.19 -6.48
N ILE A 63 11.78 3.84 -6.80
CA ILE A 63 11.41 3.19 -8.06
C ILE A 63 10.63 4.19 -8.90
N ARG A 64 11.04 4.42 -10.15
CA ARG A 64 10.21 5.18 -11.09
C ARG A 64 8.97 4.36 -11.45
N SER A 65 7.81 5.00 -11.43
CA SER A 65 6.54 4.32 -11.67
C SER A 65 6.44 3.66 -13.05
N LEU A 66 7.21 4.12 -14.03
CA LEU A 66 7.29 3.51 -15.36
C LEU A 66 7.88 2.08 -15.36
N TYR A 67 8.67 1.73 -14.34
CA TYR A 67 9.22 0.39 -14.18
C TYR A 67 8.31 -0.53 -13.37
N ILE A 68 7.26 0.02 -12.76
CA ILE A 68 6.34 -0.72 -11.92
C ILE A 68 5.34 -1.45 -12.81
N LYS A 69 5.36 -2.77 -12.70
CA LYS A 69 4.41 -3.64 -13.40
C LYS A 69 3.12 -3.78 -12.64
N ARG A 70 3.19 -3.83 -11.31
CA ARG A 70 2.02 -4.10 -10.45
C ARG A 70 2.22 -3.54 -9.05
N VAL A 71 1.17 -2.92 -8.50
CA VAL A 71 1.10 -2.55 -7.09
C VAL A 71 -0.10 -3.25 -6.48
N THR A 72 0.10 -3.90 -5.34
CA THR A 72 -0.96 -4.55 -4.58
C THR A 72 -0.98 -3.96 -3.19
N ILE A 73 -2.15 -3.48 -2.75
CA ILE A 73 -2.34 -2.92 -1.42
C ILE A 73 -3.47 -3.68 -0.74
N ARG A 74 -3.16 -4.28 0.40
CA ARG A 74 -4.14 -4.98 1.24
C ARG A 74 -4.34 -4.20 2.53
N ARG A 75 -5.59 -3.76 2.76
CA ARG A 75 -5.99 -2.99 3.93
C ARG A 75 -6.54 -3.91 5.01
N PHE A 76 -6.12 -3.69 6.25
CA PHE A 76 -6.65 -4.37 7.42
C PHE A 76 -7.27 -3.37 8.39
N LYS A 77 -8.37 -3.77 9.03
CA LYS A 77 -9.03 -2.99 10.08
C LYS A 77 -8.97 -3.72 11.42
N LYS A 78 -9.06 -2.98 12.52
CA LYS A 78 -9.24 -3.56 13.85
C LYS A 78 -10.64 -4.19 13.95
N CYS A 79 -10.69 -5.48 14.23
CA CYS A 79 -11.86 -6.28 14.55
C CYS A 79 -11.80 -6.76 16.01
N ALA A 80 -12.88 -7.37 16.52
CA ALA A 80 -12.97 -7.85 17.90
C ALA A 80 -11.85 -8.87 18.26
N ASP A 81 -11.42 -9.68 17.29
CA ASP A 81 -10.40 -10.74 17.46
C ASP A 81 -9.03 -10.37 16.85
N GLY A 82 -8.76 -9.08 16.64
CA GLY A 82 -7.50 -8.58 16.06
C GLY A 82 -7.66 -7.99 14.67
N ASP A 83 -6.68 -8.17 13.79
CA ASP A 83 -6.69 -7.57 12.45
C ASP A 83 -7.45 -8.44 11.44
N CYS A 84 -8.44 -7.85 10.78
CA CYS A 84 -9.22 -8.51 9.73
C CYS A 84 -8.99 -7.80 8.39
N PRO A 85 -8.85 -8.55 7.27
CA PRO A 85 -8.73 -7.94 5.95
C PRO A 85 -10.03 -7.21 5.61
N ASP A 86 -9.92 -5.95 5.22
CA ASP A 86 -11.07 -5.12 4.86
C ASP A 86 -11.22 -5.02 3.35
N GLN A 87 -10.13 -4.74 2.64
CA GLN A 87 -10.15 -4.55 1.19
C GLN A 87 -8.82 -4.95 0.55
N TYR A 88 -8.91 -5.52 -0.64
CA TYR A 88 -7.77 -5.84 -1.50
C TYR A 88 -7.89 -5.02 -2.78
N GLU A 89 -6.82 -4.30 -3.13
CA GLU A 89 -6.76 -3.54 -4.37
C GLU A 89 -5.51 -3.93 -5.15
N ASP A 90 -5.71 -4.11 -6.46
CA ASP A 90 -4.68 -4.49 -7.41
C ASP A 90 -4.62 -3.43 -8.51
N TYR A 91 -3.42 -2.96 -8.78
CA TYR A 91 -3.17 -1.76 -9.55
C TYR A 91 -2.12 -2.05 -10.62
N LEU A 92 -2.41 -1.61 -11.86
CA LEU A 92 -1.65 -1.85 -13.10
C LEU A 92 -1.68 -3.33 -13.51
N SER A 93 -2.69 -3.70 -14.30
CA SER A 93 -2.85 -5.03 -14.92
C SER A 93 -2.61 -4.95 -16.42
#